data_AF-C2EPT1-F1
#
_entry.id   AF-C2EPT1-F1
#
_cell.length_a   1.000
_cell.length_b   1.000
_cell.length_c   1.000
_cell.angle_alpha   90.00
_cell.angle_beta   90.00
_cell.angle_gamma   90.00
#
_symmetry.space_group_name_H-M   'P 1'
#
loop_
_entity.id
_entity.type
_entity.pdbx_description
1 polymer ?
#
loop_
_entity_poly.entity_id
_entity_poly.type
_entity_poly.pdbx_seq_one_letter_code
_entity_poly.pdbx_strand_id
1 'polypeptide(L)'
;MAGNVAIGNLNAGDFGTNKEALTNLTIGDIHYIDSIVNLNQINGENHKLIIFGPDIKYRAKENEPHRIEVLVDGEWKTFNVPYGHVLQTDQRLDINAKLEELGKKADKWAEHEQTAGVEVKDNIIDLSQVDLSQNEPIYVTVNADYITGNNKHEFRIKGIPAGALEPIIILNVISKNTGLTLNTHMVLEYRDGSTITNSGEKHEKYNKLLWNFGTKIEEIIFDNDYFFGSVLAPNAHLIVKQNVDGNIIGKKLTLTGETHRWDLIPPLEEVEKPDQPTSPSQPTTPTQPTSPTQPTTPSTPNSEEFTPPLPEEEPGSEYPSQPEKDEEEFVAPHAEKEDSTTPEVAPVKAATVSDEKQTPETVSTEMTEVIEKGQSEETLPETGEHNKSEVAGLLGALAAALGITSLAGTSKKRKKKDE
;
A
#
# COMPACT_ATOMS: atom_id res chain seq x y z
N MET A 1 13.38 -8.68 -1.27
CA MET A 1 12.22 -8.27 -2.10
C MET A 1 11.30 -7.37 -1.28
N ALA A 2 10.65 -6.36 -1.88
CA ALA A 2 9.65 -5.54 -1.18
C ALA A 2 8.21 -6.04 -1.42
N GLY A 3 7.25 -5.81 -0.52
CA GLY A 3 5.83 -6.15 -0.71
C GLY A 3 5.10 -5.14 -1.62
N ASN A 4 3.81 -4.90 -1.36
CA ASN A 4 3.04 -3.83 -2.02
C ASN A 4 3.69 -2.46 -1.83
N VAL A 5 3.58 -1.59 -2.84
CA VAL A 5 4.21 -0.25 -2.80
C VAL A 5 3.23 0.83 -3.22
N ALA A 6 3.23 1.94 -2.49
CA ALA A 6 2.60 3.19 -2.88
C ALA A 6 3.63 4.31 -2.72
N ILE A 7 4.18 4.81 -3.83
CA ILE A 7 5.39 5.66 -3.79
C ILE A 7 5.41 6.78 -4.83
N GLY A 8 5.98 7.91 -4.44
CA GLY A 8 6.11 9.09 -5.30
C GLY A 8 7.28 8.97 -6.28
N ASN A 9 8.43 8.46 -5.81
CA ASN A 9 9.61 8.25 -6.64
C ASN A 9 10.18 6.86 -6.35
N LEU A 10 10.06 5.95 -7.31
CA LEU A 10 10.56 4.59 -7.18
C LEU A 10 11.99 4.48 -7.71
N ASN A 11 12.91 4.09 -6.84
CA ASN A 11 14.25 3.64 -7.20
C ASN A 11 14.50 2.30 -6.50
N ALA A 12 14.08 1.22 -7.12
CA ALA A 12 14.06 -0.09 -6.48
C ALA A 12 14.54 -1.21 -7.42
N GLY A 13 15.01 -2.29 -6.80
CA GLY A 13 15.17 -3.59 -7.44
C GLY A 13 13.80 -4.28 -7.58
N ASP A 14 13.67 -5.47 -6.99
CA ASP A 14 12.47 -6.30 -7.12
C ASP A 14 11.46 -6.06 -5.98
N PHE A 15 10.18 -5.99 -6.34
CA PHE A 15 9.07 -5.93 -5.38
C PHE A 15 7.85 -6.73 -5.85
N GLY A 16 6.91 -7.00 -4.95
CA GLY A 16 5.75 -7.87 -5.13
C GLY A 16 5.78 -9.08 -4.20
N THR A 17 4.62 -9.71 -4.04
CA THR A 17 4.37 -10.80 -3.09
C THR A 17 4.38 -12.14 -3.82
N ASN A 18 5.37 -13.00 -3.56
CA ASN A 18 5.49 -14.30 -4.22
C ASN A 18 4.47 -15.34 -3.75
N LYS A 19 4.01 -15.25 -2.50
CA LYS A 19 3.10 -16.23 -1.90
C LYS A 19 1.91 -15.54 -1.29
N GLU A 20 0.72 -15.92 -1.72
CA GLU A 20 -0.51 -15.40 -1.12
C GLU A 20 -0.73 -15.98 0.29
N ALA A 21 -1.11 -15.11 1.22
CA ALA A 21 -1.57 -15.48 2.55
C ALA A 21 -3.07 -15.20 2.66
N LEU A 22 -3.83 -16.17 3.18
CA LEU A 22 -5.29 -16.05 3.40
C LEU A 22 -5.66 -15.03 4.50
N THR A 23 -4.65 -14.51 5.20
CA THR A 23 -4.79 -13.57 6.33
C THR A 23 -4.58 -12.11 5.92
N ASN A 24 -4.25 -11.84 4.65
CA ASN A 24 -4.10 -10.49 4.10
C ASN A 24 -5.45 -9.88 3.68
N LEU A 25 -5.51 -8.56 3.54
CA LEU A 25 -6.75 -7.83 3.24
C LEU A 25 -7.22 -7.99 1.80
N THR A 26 -6.28 -8.22 0.87
CA THR A 26 -6.61 -8.41 -0.55
C THR A 26 -5.96 -9.68 -1.06
N ILE A 27 -6.64 -10.32 -2.02
CA ILE A 27 -6.20 -11.55 -2.69
C ILE A 27 -5.03 -11.35 -3.67
N GLY A 28 -4.57 -10.10 -3.83
CA GLY A 28 -3.61 -9.72 -4.85
C GLY A 28 -2.90 -8.42 -4.52
N ASP A 29 -1.83 -8.12 -5.23
CA ASP A 29 -1.01 -6.95 -4.97
C ASP A 29 -1.56 -5.70 -5.66
N ILE A 30 -1.55 -4.58 -4.94
CA ILE A 30 -1.95 -3.28 -5.48
C ILE A 30 -0.75 -2.34 -5.32
N HIS A 31 -0.26 -1.82 -6.45
CA HIS A 31 0.88 -0.92 -6.49
C HIS A 31 0.47 0.44 -7.03
N TYR A 32 0.88 1.51 -6.35
CA TYR A 32 0.79 2.87 -6.85
C TYR A 32 2.19 3.45 -7.05
N ILE A 33 2.50 3.93 -8.26
CA ILE A 33 3.82 4.45 -8.61
C ILE A 33 3.63 5.76 -9.40
N ASP A 34 3.99 6.90 -8.80
CA ASP A 34 3.87 8.21 -9.47
C ASP A 34 5.02 8.46 -10.46
N SER A 35 6.25 8.08 -10.09
CA SER A 35 7.42 8.21 -10.96
C SER A 35 8.42 7.06 -10.77
N ILE A 36 9.23 6.78 -11.80
CA ILE A 36 10.22 5.71 -11.83
C ILE A 36 11.58 6.29 -12.19
N VAL A 37 12.55 6.12 -11.27
CA VAL A 37 13.98 6.36 -11.53
C VAL A 37 14.64 5.06 -12.00
N ASN A 38 14.40 3.97 -11.26
CA ASN A 38 14.85 2.64 -11.64
C ASN A 38 13.84 1.59 -11.16
N LEU A 39 13.69 0.55 -11.98
CA LEU A 39 12.77 -0.55 -11.77
C LEU A 39 13.37 -1.82 -12.40
N ASN A 40 13.53 -2.87 -11.59
CA ASN A 40 14.04 -4.17 -12.07
C ASN A 40 12.92 -5.16 -12.40
N GLN A 41 12.15 -5.60 -11.41
CA GLN A 41 11.07 -6.58 -11.60
C GLN A 41 9.88 -6.34 -10.68
N ILE A 42 8.70 -6.71 -11.17
CA ILE A 42 7.45 -6.76 -10.41
C ILE A 42 7.05 -8.23 -10.22
N ASN A 43 7.41 -8.79 -9.08
CA ASN A 43 7.20 -10.17 -8.64
C ASN A 43 5.77 -10.43 -8.16
N GLY A 44 5.43 -11.72 -8.00
CA GLY A 44 4.12 -12.22 -7.55
C GLY A 44 3.39 -13.08 -8.58
N GLU A 45 2.64 -14.06 -8.07
CA GLU A 45 2.12 -15.17 -8.87
C GLU A 45 0.73 -14.89 -9.48
N ASN A 46 -0.17 -14.18 -8.79
CA ASN A 46 -1.51 -13.86 -9.31
C ASN A 46 -2.04 -12.48 -8.84
N HIS A 47 -2.97 -11.90 -9.60
CA HIS A 47 -3.75 -10.69 -9.27
C HIS A 47 -2.97 -9.43 -8.86
N LYS A 48 -2.17 -8.87 -9.77
CA LYS A 48 -1.53 -7.56 -9.56
C LYS A 48 -2.34 -6.47 -10.22
N LEU A 49 -2.55 -5.35 -9.54
CA LEU A 49 -3.03 -4.10 -10.11
C LEU A 49 -1.93 -3.06 -9.96
N ILE A 50 -1.53 -2.44 -11.07
CA ILE A 50 -0.56 -1.34 -11.08
C ILE A 50 -1.27 -0.06 -11.46
N ILE A 51 -1.11 0.97 -10.65
CA ILE A 51 -1.65 2.30 -10.88
C ILE A 51 -0.46 3.23 -11.11
N PHE A 52 -0.28 3.66 -12.36
CA PHE A 52 0.78 4.58 -12.76
C PHE A 52 0.32 6.03 -12.73
N GLY A 53 1.22 6.90 -12.29
CA GLY A 53 1.08 8.35 -12.44
C GLY A 53 0.93 8.78 -13.90
N PRO A 54 0.44 10.02 -14.12
CA PRO A 54 0.07 10.51 -15.46
C PRO A 54 1.27 10.58 -16.43
N ASP A 55 2.49 10.71 -15.91
CA ASP A 55 3.69 10.94 -16.73
C ASP A 55 4.44 9.64 -17.10
N ILE A 56 4.06 8.49 -16.51
CA ILE A 56 4.69 7.21 -16.83
C ILE A 56 4.15 6.70 -18.17
N LYS A 57 5.06 6.45 -19.11
CA LYS A 57 4.71 5.88 -20.42
C LYS A 57 4.82 4.36 -20.37
N TYR A 58 3.75 3.68 -20.77
CA TYR A 58 3.72 2.23 -20.90
C TYR A 58 2.96 1.81 -22.17
N ARG A 59 3.18 0.58 -22.63
CA ARG A 59 2.47 -0.02 -23.76
C ARG A 59 2.39 -1.53 -23.61
N ALA A 60 1.45 -2.16 -24.31
CA ALA A 60 1.42 -3.61 -24.44
C ALA A 60 2.67 -4.08 -25.21
N LYS A 61 3.25 -5.20 -24.78
CA LYS A 61 4.32 -5.82 -25.56
C LYS A 61 3.73 -6.54 -26.77
N GLU A 62 4.29 -6.29 -27.95
CA GLU A 62 3.80 -6.86 -29.19
C GLU A 62 3.80 -8.40 -29.13
N ASN A 63 2.67 -9.01 -29.48
CA ASN A 63 2.46 -10.47 -29.48
C ASN A 63 2.68 -11.18 -28.12
N GLU A 64 2.81 -10.45 -27.01
CA GLU A 64 3.02 -10.98 -25.65
C GLU A 64 1.99 -10.36 -24.67
N PRO A 65 0.71 -10.79 -24.68
CA PRO A 65 -0.37 -10.13 -23.92
C PRO A 65 -0.19 -10.16 -22.39
N HIS A 66 0.65 -11.06 -21.88
CA HIS A 66 0.99 -11.17 -20.46
C HIS A 66 2.12 -10.22 -20.03
N ARG A 67 2.57 -9.33 -20.92
CA ARG A 67 3.69 -8.42 -20.68
C ARG A 67 3.40 -7.00 -21.13
N ILE A 68 3.95 -6.06 -20.39
CA ILE A 68 3.99 -4.64 -20.72
C ILE A 68 5.43 -4.20 -20.97
N GLU A 69 5.58 -3.11 -21.71
CA GLU A 69 6.79 -2.32 -21.75
C GLU A 69 6.55 -0.98 -21.04
N VAL A 70 7.46 -0.56 -20.19
CA VAL A 70 7.42 0.73 -19.48
C VAL A 70 8.70 1.50 -19.82
N LEU A 71 8.57 2.79 -20.11
CA LEU A 71 9.70 3.66 -20.38
C LEU A 71 10.37 4.06 -19.05
N VAL A 72 11.60 3.59 -18.84
CA VAL A 72 12.41 3.85 -17.64
C VAL A 72 13.75 4.41 -18.09
N ASP A 73 14.08 5.63 -17.65
CA ASP A 73 15.31 6.33 -18.03
C ASP A 73 15.54 6.42 -19.55
N GLY A 74 14.46 6.65 -20.31
CA GLY A 74 14.51 6.76 -21.77
C GLY A 74 14.55 5.42 -22.53
N GLU A 75 14.62 4.29 -21.83
CA GLU A 75 14.64 2.94 -22.43
C GLU A 75 13.36 2.17 -22.12
N TRP A 76 12.86 1.41 -23.11
CA TRP A 76 11.72 0.52 -22.90
C TRP A 76 12.17 -0.76 -22.19
N LYS A 77 11.63 -0.99 -20.99
CA LYS A 77 11.87 -2.21 -20.21
C LYS A 77 10.62 -3.08 -20.17
N THR A 78 10.80 -4.38 -20.34
CA THR A 78 9.69 -5.37 -20.33
C THR A 78 9.42 -5.90 -18.92
N PHE A 79 8.14 -5.98 -18.55
CA PHE A 79 7.69 -6.53 -17.27
C PHE A 79 6.63 -7.62 -17.46
N ASN A 80 6.64 -8.63 -16.59
CA ASN A 80 5.68 -9.74 -16.61
C ASN A 80 4.36 -9.35 -15.91
N VAL A 81 3.64 -8.43 -16.53
CA VAL A 81 2.34 -7.91 -16.08
C VAL A 81 1.43 -7.82 -17.31
N PRO A 82 0.20 -8.34 -17.26
CA PRO A 82 -0.76 -8.16 -18.36
C PRO A 82 -1.14 -6.68 -18.54
N TYR A 83 -1.37 -6.24 -19.78
CA TYR A 83 -1.71 -4.83 -20.03
C TYR A 83 -2.99 -4.38 -19.30
N GLY A 84 -4.01 -5.23 -19.22
CA GLY A 84 -5.28 -4.92 -18.52
C GLY A 84 -5.16 -4.80 -17.00
N HIS A 85 -3.99 -5.12 -16.44
CA HIS A 85 -3.71 -4.99 -15.00
C HIS A 85 -3.04 -3.64 -14.66
N VAL A 86 -2.89 -2.76 -15.65
CA VAL A 86 -2.31 -1.44 -15.48
C VAL A 86 -3.37 -0.37 -15.72
N LEU A 87 -3.55 0.48 -14.72
CA LEU A 87 -4.34 1.69 -14.80
C LEU A 87 -3.41 2.90 -14.83
N GLN A 88 -3.78 3.90 -15.62
CA GLN A 88 -3.16 5.21 -15.57
C GLN A 88 -4.11 6.18 -14.89
N THR A 89 -3.61 6.95 -13.92
CA THR A 89 -4.39 8.02 -13.31
C THR A 89 -4.10 9.36 -14.00
N ASP A 90 -5.16 10.15 -14.20
CA ASP A 90 -5.05 11.52 -14.69
C ASP A 90 -4.46 12.48 -13.65
N GLN A 91 -4.58 12.13 -12.37
CA GLN A 91 -4.12 12.93 -11.24
C GLN A 91 -3.07 12.20 -10.42
N ARG A 92 -2.06 12.95 -9.99
CA ARG A 92 -1.05 12.44 -9.05
C ARG A 92 -1.67 12.26 -7.66
N LEU A 93 -1.34 11.16 -7.00
CA LEU A 93 -1.65 10.96 -5.58
C LEU A 93 -0.74 11.85 -4.76
N ASP A 94 -1.32 12.73 -3.95
CA ASP A 94 -0.54 13.54 -3.01
C ASP A 94 -0.13 12.69 -1.79
N ILE A 95 1.00 11.99 -1.94
CA ILE A 95 1.58 11.15 -0.90
C ILE A 95 1.97 11.98 0.33
N ASN A 96 2.41 13.23 0.14
CA ASN A 96 2.78 14.08 1.27
C ASN A 96 1.55 14.46 2.10
N ALA A 97 0.45 14.84 1.45
CA ALA A 97 -0.81 15.09 2.13
C ALA A 97 -1.32 13.84 2.87
N LYS A 98 -1.16 12.64 2.27
CA LYS A 98 -1.55 11.39 2.94
C LYS A 98 -0.68 11.07 4.15
N LEU A 99 0.63 11.29 4.06
CA LEU A 99 1.55 11.18 5.19
C LEU A 99 1.20 12.19 6.30
N GLU A 100 0.79 13.41 5.95
CA GLU A 100 0.34 14.41 6.93
C GLU A 100 -0.94 13.96 7.65
N GLU A 101 -1.93 13.43 6.93
CA GLU A 101 -3.15 12.87 7.51
C GLU A 101 -2.82 11.71 8.49
N LEU A 102 -1.94 10.82 8.06
CA LEU A 102 -1.46 9.71 8.88
C LEU A 102 -0.65 10.18 10.09
N GLY A 103 0.12 11.26 9.96
CA GLY A 103 0.81 11.92 11.07
C GLY A 103 -0.16 12.44 12.12
N LYS A 104 -1.24 13.11 11.70
CA LYS A 104 -2.29 13.58 12.63
C LYS A 104 -2.96 12.40 13.37
N LYS A 105 -3.20 11.28 12.68
CA LYS A 105 -3.73 10.05 13.30
C LYS A 105 -2.74 9.43 14.28
N ALA A 106 -1.48 9.31 13.88
CA ALA A 106 -0.39 8.81 14.71
C ALA A 106 -0.29 9.60 16.03
N ASP A 107 -0.27 10.93 15.95
CA ASP A 107 -0.19 11.79 17.13
C ASP A 107 -1.44 11.67 18.01
N LYS A 108 -2.64 11.59 17.42
CA LYS A 108 -3.89 11.37 18.16
C LYS A 108 -3.92 10.02 18.89
N TRP A 109 -3.42 8.95 18.27
CA TRP A 109 -3.33 7.65 18.93
C TRP A 109 -2.31 7.65 20.06
N ALA A 110 -1.23 8.43 19.95
CA ALA A 110 -0.24 8.59 21.01
C ALA A 110 -0.78 9.31 22.26
N GLU A 111 -1.89 10.05 22.15
CA GLU A 111 -2.56 10.69 23.30
C GLU A 111 -3.38 9.72 24.16
N HIS A 112 -3.65 8.50 23.67
CA HIS A 112 -4.45 7.52 24.43
C HIS A 112 -3.64 6.95 25.59
N GLU A 113 -4.31 6.81 26.74
CA GLU A 113 -3.73 6.11 27.89
C GLU A 113 -3.56 4.61 27.56
N GLN A 114 -2.56 4.00 28.19
CA GLN A 114 -2.36 2.56 28.09
C GLN A 114 -3.61 1.80 28.55
N THR A 115 -4.06 0.84 27.74
CA THR A 115 -5.24 0.03 28.04
C THR A 115 -5.06 -0.75 29.35
N ALA A 116 -6.12 -0.82 30.15
CA ALA A 116 -6.10 -1.58 31.40
C ALA A 116 -5.77 -3.07 31.17
N GLY A 117 -4.91 -3.63 32.03
CA GLY A 117 -4.45 -5.02 31.91
C GLY A 117 -3.22 -5.22 31.01
N VAL A 118 -2.75 -4.17 30.31
CA VAL A 118 -1.45 -4.18 29.62
C VAL A 118 -0.35 -4.03 30.67
N GLU A 119 0.61 -4.96 30.68
CA GLU A 119 1.84 -4.86 31.45
C GLU A 119 3.05 -4.72 30.52
N VAL A 120 3.86 -3.67 30.72
CA VAL A 120 5.12 -3.46 30.00
C VAL A 120 6.25 -3.50 31.02
N LYS A 121 7.17 -4.47 30.88
CA LYS A 121 8.33 -4.64 31.76
C LYS A 121 9.54 -4.98 30.90
N ASP A 122 10.47 -4.04 30.81
CA ASP A 122 11.70 -4.16 30.01
C ASP A 122 11.40 -4.64 28.58
N ASN A 123 11.85 -5.85 28.24
CA ASN A 123 11.72 -6.46 26.93
C ASN A 123 10.44 -7.30 26.75
N ILE A 124 9.47 -7.18 27.65
CA ILE A 124 8.20 -7.94 27.60
C ILE A 124 7.01 -6.99 27.64
N ILE A 125 6.11 -7.14 26.66
CA ILE A 125 4.75 -6.62 26.68
C ILE A 125 3.82 -7.80 26.92
N ASP A 126 3.03 -7.78 27.99
CA ASP A 126 2.04 -8.81 28.30
C ASP A 126 0.62 -8.23 28.24
N LEU A 127 -0.17 -8.78 27.32
CA LEU A 127 -1.56 -8.42 27.07
C LEU A 127 -2.53 -9.46 27.62
N SER A 128 -2.06 -10.48 28.34
CA SER A 128 -2.88 -11.63 28.75
C SER A 128 -4.04 -11.27 29.67
N GLN A 129 -3.94 -10.15 30.40
CA GLN A 129 -4.97 -9.65 31.32
C GLN A 129 -5.87 -8.58 30.71
N VAL A 130 -5.67 -8.22 29.43
CA VAL A 130 -6.52 -7.24 28.73
C VAL A 130 -7.91 -7.84 28.47
N ASP A 131 -8.96 -7.06 28.71
CA ASP A 131 -10.31 -7.41 28.34
C ASP A 131 -10.52 -7.19 26.83
N LEU A 132 -10.75 -8.27 26.09
CA LEU A 132 -10.99 -8.23 24.63
C LEU A 132 -12.47 -8.07 24.25
N SER A 133 -13.36 -7.95 25.24
CA SER A 133 -14.79 -7.74 24.97
C SER A 133 -15.09 -6.39 24.35
N GLN A 134 -14.18 -5.43 24.51
CA GLN A 134 -14.25 -4.12 23.87
C GLN A 134 -13.62 -4.23 22.49
N ASN A 135 -14.36 -3.89 21.44
CA ASN A 135 -13.86 -3.92 20.06
C ASN A 135 -12.98 -2.69 19.72
N GLU A 136 -12.39 -2.07 20.72
CA GLU A 136 -11.52 -0.89 20.60
C GLU A 136 -10.05 -1.31 20.52
N PRO A 137 -9.18 -0.55 19.85
CA PRO A 137 -7.75 -0.82 19.84
C PRO A 137 -7.15 -0.91 21.25
N ILE A 138 -6.21 -1.84 21.43
CA ILE A 138 -5.40 -1.95 22.64
C ILE A 138 -4.23 -0.98 22.50
N TYR A 139 -4.18 0.04 23.35
CA TYR A 139 -3.09 1.02 23.36
C TYR A 139 -2.00 0.59 24.34
N VAL A 140 -0.76 0.56 23.86
CA VAL A 140 0.42 0.20 24.63
C VAL A 140 1.44 1.33 24.51
N THR A 141 1.98 1.81 25.64
CA THR A 141 3.09 2.76 25.63
C THR A 141 4.41 2.00 25.69
N VAL A 142 5.28 2.20 24.70
CA VAL A 142 6.56 1.49 24.58
C VAL A 142 7.70 2.50 24.66
N ASN A 143 8.55 2.42 25.67
CA ASN A 143 9.79 3.20 25.64
C ASN A 143 10.73 2.63 24.57
N ALA A 144 11.21 3.49 23.66
CA ALA A 144 12.15 3.12 22.62
C ALA A 144 13.44 2.46 23.17
N ASP A 145 13.83 2.77 24.40
CA ASP A 145 14.98 2.13 25.08
C ASP A 145 14.82 0.60 25.19
N TYR A 146 13.60 0.06 25.13
CA TYR A 146 13.34 -1.38 25.18
C TYR A 146 13.45 -2.11 23.84
N ILE A 147 13.50 -1.37 22.74
CA ILE A 147 13.58 -1.93 21.37
C ILE A 147 14.82 -1.44 20.62
N THR A 148 15.67 -0.66 21.30
CA THR A 148 16.93 -0.11 20.78
C THR A 148 18.10 -0.57 21.64
N GLY A 149 19.32 -0.44 21.12
CA GLY A 149 20.53 -0.76 21.86
C GLY A 149 21.67 -1.19 20.96
N ASN A 150 22.79 -1.54 21.59
CA ASN A 150 24.02 -1.92 20.89
C ASN A 150 24.11 -3.42 20.56
N ASN A 151 23.25 -4.25 21.15
CA ASN A 151 23.25 -5.70 20.95
C ASN A 151 21.82 -6.22 20.83
N LYS A 152 21.65 -7.24 19.98
CA LYS A 152 20.35 -7.83 19.72
C LYS A 152 19.89 -8.56 20.96
N HIS A 153 18.67 -8.31 21.37
CA HIS A 153 18.06 -8.95 22.52
C HIS A 153 16.64 -9.39 22.20
N GLU A 154 16.18 -10.41 22.89
CA GLU A 154 14.80 -10.88 22.74
C GLU A 154 13.83 -9.77 23.16
N PHE A 155 12.81 -9.48 22.34
CA PHE A 155 11.70 -8.61 22.68
C PHE A 155 10.39 -9.37 22.47
N ARG A 156 9.62 -9.57 23.54
CA ARG A 156 8.48 -10.49 23.53
C ARG A 156 7.15 -9.75 23.72
N ILE A 157 6.17 -10.07 22.88
CA ILE A 157 4.79 -9.58 23.01
C ILE A 157 3.89 -10.79 23.24
N LYS A 158 3.19 -10.83 24.37
CA LYS A 158 2.36 -11.96 24.82
C LYS A 158 0.89 -11.61 24.85
N GLY A 159 0.05 -12.64 24.70
CA GLY A 159 -1.40 -12.50 24.81
C GLY A 159 -2.02 -11.76 23.64
N ILE A 160 -1.39 -11.83 22.45
CA ILE A 160 -1.88 -11.18 21.24
C ILE A 160 -3.22 -11.82 20.83
N PRO A 161 -4.25 -11.02 20.52
CA PRO A 161 -5.51 -11.55 20.00
C PRO A 161 -5.29 -12.32 18.68
N ALA A 162 -5.92 -13.49 18.53
CA ALA A 162 -5.74 -14.37 17.38
C ALA A 162 -6.87 -14.26 16.36
N GLY A 163 -8.04 -13.77 16.75
CA GLY A 163 -9.23 -13.72 15.90
C GLY A 163 -9.22 -12.55 14.91
N ALA A 164 -9.81 -12.74 13.72
CA ALA A 164 -9.89 -11.71 12.69
C ALA A 164 -10.58 -10.43 13.21
N LEU A 165 -11.67 -10.60 13.94
CA LEU A 165 -12.48 -9.52 14.50
C LEU A 165 -11.99 -9.04 15.87
N GLU A 166 -10.95 -9.65 16.44
CA GLU A 166 -10.42 -9.19 17.72
C GLU A 166 -9.58 -7.91 17.55
N PRO A 167 -9.46 -7.09 18.61
CA PRO A 167 -8.76 -5.81 18.55
C PRO A 167 -7.34 -5.87 17.98
N ILE A 168 -6.96 -4.80 17.27
CA ILE A 168 -5.55 -4.50 17.00
C ILE A 168 -4.87 -3.91 18.23
N ILE A 169 -3.54 -3.92 18.20
CA ILE A 169 -2.66 -3.37 19.22
C ILE A 169 -1.89 -2.21 18.60
N ILE A 170 -2.07 -1.01 19.16
CA ILE A 170 -1.33 0.19 18.78
C ILE A 170 -0.21 0.40 19.81
N LEU A 171 1.03 0.18 19.35
CA LEU A 171 2.25 0.31 20.12
C LEU A 171 2.80 1.72 19.94
N ASN A 172 2.42 2.64 20.82
CA ASN A 172 2.86 4.03 20.82
C ASN A 172 4.30 4.11 21.37
N VAL A 173 5.26 4.31 20.47
CA VAL A 173 6.68 4.38 20.82
C VAL A 173 7.02 5.79 21.31
N ILE A 174 7.49 5.88 22.55
CA ILE A 174 8.00 7.12 23.13
C ILE A 174 9.52 7.12 23.10
N SER A 175 10.11 8.23 22.65
CA SER A 175 11.55 8.40 22.54
C SER A 175 11.95 9.84 22.86
N LYS A 176 13.15 10.01 23.40
CA LYS A 176 13.82 11.31 23.51
C LYS A 176 14.68 11.62 22.28
N ASN A 177 15.02 10.62 21.51
CA ASN A 177 15.84 10.72 20.30
C ASN A 177 14.94 10.76 19.07
N THR A 178 15.35 11.54 18.06
CA THR A 178 14.68 11.59 16.75
C THR A 178 15.16 10.50 15.80
N GLY A 179 16.33 9.90 16.06
CA GLY A 179 16.86 8.74 15.35
C GLY A 179 16.88 7.49 16.22
N LEU A 180 16.47 6.35 15.67
CA LEU A 180 16.41 5.06 16.36
C LEU A 180 17.12 3.97 15.55
N THR A 181 17.87 3.10 16.24
CA THR A 181 18.33 1.82 15.68
C THR A 181 17.66 0.70 16.44
N LEU A 182 16.73 0.03 15.79
CA LEU A 182 16.00 -1.11 16.35
C LEU A 182 16.89 -2.35 16.28
N ASN A 183 17.06 -3.02 17.41
CA ASN A 183 18.04 -4.10 17.55
C ASN A 183 17.48 -5.22 18.44
N THR A 184 16.44 -5.89 17.93
CA THR A 184 15.67 -6.91 18.65
C THR A 184 15.62 -8.25 17.91
N HIS A 185 15.32 -9.30 18.68
CA HIS A 185 14.84 -10.59 18.22
C HIS A 185 13.40 -10.73 18.70
N MET A 186 12.42 -10.49 17.82
CA MET A 186 11.02 -10.42 18.26
C MET A 186 10.40 -11.80 18.46
N VAL A 187 9.62 -11.97 19.53
CA VAL A 187 8.84 -13.17 19.78
C VAL A 187 7.39 -12.80 20.04
N LEU A 188 6.48 -13.32 19.22
CA LEU A 188 5.04 -13.08 19.34
C LEU A 188 4.34 -14.31 19.90
N GLU A 189 3.63 -14.19 21.02
CA GLU A 189 2.78 -15.23 21.60
C GLU A 189 1.31 -14.80 21.55
N TYR A 190 0.49 -15.59 20.85
CA TYR A 190 -0.95 -15.35 20.71
C TYR A 190 -1.75 -16.07 21.80
N ARG A 191 -2.96 -15.59 22.08
CA ARG A 191 -3.85 -16.18 23.12
C ARG A 191 -4.31 -17.60 22.80
N ASP A 192 -4.33 -17.97 21.53
CA ASP A 192 -4.63 -19.35 21.09
C ASP A 192 -3.46 -20.33 21.34
N GLY A 193 -2.35 -19.85 21.94
CA GLY A 193 -1.15 -20.62 22.25
C GLY A 193 -0.16 -20.70 21.08
N SER A 194 -0.47 -20.14 19.92
CA SER A 194 0.46 -20.09 18.79
C SER A 194 1.57 -19.06 19.00
N THR A 195 2.70 -19.25 18.31
CA THR A 195 3.88 -18.41 18.47
C THR A 195 4.54 -18.13 17.12
N ILE A 196 5.04 -16.92 16.92
CA ILE A 196 5.86 -16.53 15.77
C ILE A 196 7.25 -16.12 16.27
N THR A 197 8.28 -16.79 15.74
CA THR A 197 9.70 -16.64 16.11
C THR A 197 10.62 -16.61 14.89
N ASN A 198 10.07 -16.41 13.67
CA ASN A 198 10.84 -16.28 12.44
C ASN A 198 10.01 -15.52 11.39
N SER A 199 10.70 -14.80 10.51
CA SER A 199 10.08 -14.12 9.36
C SER A 199 9.66 -15.11 8.27
N GLY A 200 8.67 -14.75 7.46
CA GLY A 200 8.25 -15.56 6.34
C GLY A 200 7.29 -14.86 5.38
N GLU A 201 7.35 -15.23 4.10
CA GLU A 201 6.49 -14.68 3.04
C GLU A 201 4.99 -15.02 3.21
N LYS A 202 4.65 -15.91 4.15
CA LYS A 202 3.28 -16.35 4.43
C LYS A 202 3.06 -16.46 5.94
N HIS A 203 2.09 -15.72 6.46
CA HIS A 203 1.68 -15.78 7.86
C HIS A 203 0.33 -16.48 8.02
N GLU A 204 0.24 -17.42 8.96
CA GLU A 204 -1.01 -18.09 9.32
C GLU A 204 -1.84 -17.30 10.34
N LYS A 205 -1.25 -16.25 10.92
CA LYS A 205 -1.90 -15.38 11.92
C LYS A 205 -2.18 -14.01 11.31
N TYR A 206 -3.23 -13.36 11.80
CA TYR A 206 -3.54 -11.99 11.42
C TYR A 206 -2.50 -11.03 12.02
N ASN A 207 -2.04 -10.06 11.24
CA ASN A 207 -1.22 -8.99 11.79
C ASN A 207 -2.10 -8.10 12.67
N LYS A 208 -1.82 -8.11 13.98
CA LYS A 208 -2.51 -7.29 14.97
C LYS A 208 -1.69 -6.11 15.46
N LEU A 209 -0.45 -5.95 15.00
CA LEU A 209 0.51 -5.02 15.58
C LEU A 209 0.69 -3.79 14.70
N LEU A 210 0.40 -2.60 15.24
CA LEU A 210 0.75 -1.33 14.63
C LEU A 210 1.75 -0.59 15.53
N TRP A 211 3.00 -0.52 15.09
CA TRP A 211 4.05 0.29 15.68
C TRP A 211 3.89 1.75 15.26
N ASN A 212 3.39 2.56 16.19
CA ASN A 212 3.20 3.99 16.00
C ASN A 212 4.41 4.77 16.55
N PHE A 213 5.29 5.22 15.65
CA PHE A 213 6.45 6.04 15.99
C PHE A 213 6.16 7.55 16.02
N GLY A 214 4.91 7.96 15.69
CA GLY A 214 4.51 9.35 15.68
C GLY A 214 5.23 10.20 14.63
N THR A 215 5.14 11.51 14.79
CA THR A 215 5.71 12.50 13.85
C THR A 215 7.08 13.04 14.25
N LYS A 216 7.57 12.71 15.45
CA LYS A 216 8.84 13.23 15.99
C LYS A 216 10.07 12.43 15.60
N ILE A 217 9.88 11.19 15.16
CA ILE A 217 10.97 10.33 14.71
C ILE A 217 11.28 10.66 13.24
N GLU A 218 12.54 10.96 12.97
CA GLU A 218 13.05 11.38 11.66
C GLU A 218 13.84 10.26 10.97
N GLU A 219 14.39 9.30 11.73
CA GLU A 219 15.12 8.16 11.17
C GLU A 219 14.89 6.89 12.01
N ILE A 220 14.67 5.76 11.33
CA ILE A 220 14.62 4.43 11.96
C ILE A 220 15.46 3.46 11.14
N ILE A 221 16.43 2.83 11.78
CA ILE A 221 17.23 1.74 11.21
C ILE A 221 16.71 0.42 11.79
N PHE A 222 16.21 -0.46 10.94
CA PHE A 222 15.83 -1.83 11.32
C PHE A 222 17.05 -2.74 11.20
N ASP A 223 17.75 -2.92 12.31
CA ASP A 223 18.93 -3.78 12.44
C ASP A 223 18.64 -4.98 13.37
N ASN A 224 17.41 -5.50 13.26
CA ASN A 224 16.87 -6.64 14.01
C ASN A 224 17.35 -7.98 13.40
N ASP A 225 16.94 -9.13 13.95
CA ASP A 225 16.98 -10.37 13.16
C ASP A 225 15.87 -10.36 12.09
N TYR A 226 14.70 -9.90 12.51
CA TYR A 226 13.52 -9.59 11.72
C TYR A 226 12.62 -8.70 12.59
N PHE A 227 11.66 -8.00 12.00
CA PHE A 227 10.72 -7.14 12.71
C PHE A 227 9.29 -7.49 12.32
N PHE A 228 8.41 -7.60 13.31
CA PHE A 228 7.03 -8.01 13.11
C PHE A 228 6.04 -6.88 13.39
N GLY A 229 5.07 -6.74 12.51
CA GLY A 229 3.99 -5.78 12.64
C GLY A 229 4.13 -4.61 11.69
N SER A 230 3.02 -3.90 11.49
CA SER A 230 2.98 -2.73 10.63
C SER A 230 3.63 -1.53 11.30
N VAL A 231 4.36 -0.73 10.53
CA VAL A 231 5.13 0.42 10.96
C VAL A 231 4.48 1.70 10.43
N LEU A 232 4.18 2.63 11.34
CA LEU A 232 3.71 3.97 11.04
C LEU A 232 4.71 5.00 11.57
N ALA A 233 5.49 5.58 10.67
CA ALA A 233 6.49 6.60 10.97
C ALA A 233 6.48 7.71 9.89
N PRO A 234 5.42 8.54 9.83
CA PRO A 234 5.11 9.36 8.65
C PRO A 234 6.19 10.36 8.24
N ASN A 235 7.03 10.80 9.18
CA ASN A 235 8.12 11.74 8.93
C ASN A 235 9.50 11.09 8.77
N ALA A 236 9.60 9.78 9.03
CA ALA A 236 10.89 9.12 9.14
C ALA A 236 11.45 8.67 7.78
N HIS A 237 12.78 8.72 7.67
CA HIS A 237 13.53 7.87 6.75
C HIS A 237 13.73 6.50 7.40
N LEU A 238 13.15 5.48 6.79
CA LEU A 238 13.24 4.09 7.23
C LEU A 238 14.34 3.38 6.45
N ILE A 239 15.30 2.80 7.16
CA ILE A 239 16.41 2.03 6.61
C ILE A 239 16.25 0.58 7.07
N VAL A 240 15.77 -0.27 6.17
CA VAL A 240 15.47 -1.67 6.46
C VAL A 240 16.66 -2.53 6.04
N LYS A 241 17.46 -2.97 7.01
CA LYS A 241 18.62 -3.81 6.74
C LYS A 241 18.30 -5.30 6.76
N GLN A 242 17.21 -5.66 7.43
CA GLN A 242 16.79 -7.02 7.74
C GLN A 242 15.27 -7.13 7.56
N ASN A 243 14.73 -8.35 7.58
CA ASN A 243 13.34 -8.57 7.21
C ASN A 243 12.35 -7.77 8.08
N VAL A 244 11.37 -7.15 7.44
CA VAL A 244 10.21 -6.54 8.11
C VAL A 244 8.94 -7.14 7.54
N ASP A 245 8.16 -7.77 8.40
CA ASP A 245 6.93 -8.44 8.03
C ASP A 245 5.76 -7.58 8.51
N GLY A 246 5.10 -6.90 7.58
CA GLY A 246 4.09 -5.88 7.91
C GLY A 246 3.90 -4.84 6.81
N ASN A 247 2.98 -3.89 7.01
CA ASN A 247 2.92 -2.68 6.21
C ASN A 247 3.98 -1.68 6.70
N ILE A 248 4.64 -0.95 5.80
CA ILE A 248 5.64 0.05 6.18
C ILE A 248 5.26 1.42 5.61
N ILE A 249 5.05 2.39 6.49
CA ILE A 249 4.69 3.76 6.11
C ILE A 249 5.76 4.71 6.66
N GLY A 250 6.44 5.40 5.75
CA GLY A 250 7.40 6.44 6.08
C GLY A 250 7.64 7.41 4.94
N LYS A 251 8.29 8.54 5.25
CA LYS A 251 8.59 9.60 4.28
C LYS A 251 9.55 9.13 3.20
N LYS A 252 10.51 8.29 3.57
CA LYS A 252 11.49 7.68 2.69
C LYS A 252 11.78 6.27 3.16
N LEU A 253 11.94 5.34 2.21
CA LEU A 253 12.30 3.96 2.50
C LEU A 253 13.61 3.62 1.77
N THR A 254 14.52 2.93 2.44
CA THR A 254 15.74 2.36 1.87
C THR A 254 15.84 0.92 2.32
N LEU A 255 15.85 -0.01 1.36
CA LEU A 255 15.86 -1.45 1.63
C LEU A 255 17.22 -2.02 1.24
N THR A 256 17.90 -2.65 2.19
CA THR A 256 19.00 -3.59 1.92
C THR A 256 18.66 -5.01 2.38
N GLY A 257 17.61 -5.17 3.20
CA GLY A 257 16.95 -6.44 3.50
C GLY A 257 15.67 -6.64 2.69
N GLU A 258 14.79 -7.53 3.16
CA GLU A 258 13.50 -7.81 2.54
C GLU A 258 12.32 -7.25 3.35
N THR A 259 11.15 -7.19 2.73
CA THR A 259 9.89 -6.98 3.44
C THR A 259 8.89 -8.02 2.99
N HIS A 260 8.15 -8.61 3.92
CA HIS A 260 7.10 -9.57 3.61
C HIS A 260 5.74 -8.96 3.88
N ARG A 261 4.81 -9.19 2.95
CA ARG A 261 3.46 -8.64 3.05
C ARG A 261 2.71 -9.33 4.17
N TRP A 262 2.33 -8.54 5.17
CA TRP A 262 1.49 -8.99 6.27
C TRP A 262 0.56 -7.84 6.68
N ASP A 263 -0.64 -7.81 6.09
CA ASP A 263 -1.51 -6.64 6.19
C ASP A 263 -2.08 -6.50 7.61
N LEU A 264 -2.02 -5.29 8.17
CA LEU A 264 -2.70 -4.96 9.43
C LEU A 264 -4.20 -5.17 9.26
N ILE A 265 -4.79 -6.06 10.07
CA ILE A 265 -6.22 -6.36 10.02
C ILE A 265 -6.92 -5.55 11.12
N PRO A 266 -7.50 -4.37 10.82
CA PRO A 266 -8.35 -3.69 11.78
C PRO A 266 -9.50 -4.62 12.16
N PRO A 267 -10.11 -4.47 13.36
CA PRO A 267 -11.42 -5.07 13.56
C PRO A 267 -12.32 -4.51 12.45
N LEU A 268 -12.77 -5.40 11.56
CA LEU A 268 -13.70 -5.07 10.48
C LEU A 268 -15.06 -4.73 11.11
N GLU A 269 -15.19 -3.54 11.71
CA GLU A 269 -16.51 -2.96 11.89
C GLU A 269 -16.94 -2.34 10.57
N GLU A 270 -17.62 -3.16 9.78
CA GLU A 270 -18.63 -2.65 8.86
C GLU A 270 -19.92 -2.46 9.68
N VAL A 271 -20.13 -1.26 10.21
CA VAL A 271 -21.46 -0.82 10.66
C VAL A 271 -21.67 0.65 10.30
N GLU A 272 -22.00 0.92 9.03
CA GLU A 272 -22.90 2.04 8.77
C GLU A 272 -24.31 1.60 9.18
N LYS A 273 -24.70 1.91 10.42
CA LYS A 273 -26.13 2.00 10.74
C LYS A 273 -26.60 3.39 10.32
N PRO A 274 -27.62 3.50 9.46
CA PRO A 274 -28.20 4.79 9.10
C PRO A 274 -28.62 5.54 10.37
N ASP A 275 -28.34 6.83 10.42
CA ASP A 275 -28.96 7.74 11.37
C ASP A 275 -30.48 7.53 11.32
N GLN A 276 -31.09 7.19 12.45
CA GLN A 276 -32.53 7.21 12.57
C GLN A 276 -33.00 8.67 12.35
N PRO A 277 -33.99 8.92 11.45
CA PRO A 277 -34.37 10.27 11.08
C PRO A 277 -34.74 11.09 12.31
N THR A 278 -34.14 12.29 12.41
CA THR A 278 -34.60 13.32 13.32
C THR A 278 -36.08 13.60 13.03
N SER A 279 -36.90 13.62 14.09
CA SER A 279 -38.30 14.01 14.00
C SER A 279 -38.40 15.41 13.39
N PRO A 280 -39.31 15.65 12.43
CA PRO A 280 -39.39 16.93 11.74
C PRO A 280 -39.59 18.06 12.74
N SER A 281 -38.82 19.13 12.55
CA SER A 281 -39.02 20.38 13.28
C SER A 281 -40.47 20.83 13.09
N GLN A 282 -41.12 21.22 14.18
CA GLN A 282 -42.49 21.69 14.19
C GLN A 282 -42.67 22.85 13.20
N PRO A 283 -43.74 22.88 12.38
CA PRO A 283 -43.91 23.93 11.37
C PRO A 283 -43.94 25.31 12.03
N THR A 284 -43.09 26.21 11.56
CA THR A 284 -43.24 27.64 11.86
C THR A 284 -44.56 28.13 11.31
N THR A 285 -45.34 28.82 12.14
CA THR A 285 -46.62 29.41 11.77
C THR A 285 -46.44 30.34 10.56
N PRO A 286 -47.30 30.28 9.52
CA PRO A 286 -47.16 31.16 8.37
C PRO A 286 -47.40 32.61 8.80
N THR A 287 -46.44 33.49 8.50
CA THR A 287 -46.69 34.94 8.51
C THR A 287 -47.76 35.27 7.49
N GLN A 288 -48.78 36.03 7.89
CA GLN A 288 -49.84 36.52 7.01
C GLN A 288 -49.24 37.27 5.81
N PRO A 289 -49.78 37.08 4.59
CA PRO A 289 -49.33 37.84 3.44
C PRO A 289 -49.71 39.31 3.60
N THR A 290 -48.72 40.20 3.52
CA THR A 290 -48.93 41.63 3.32
C THR A 290 -49.53 41.89 1.93
N SER A 291 -50.50 42.80 1.88
CA SER A 291 -51.24 43.19 0.68
C SER A 291 -50.35 43.64 -0.49
N PRO A 292 -50.77 43.44 -1.75
CA PRO A 292 -49.92 43.67 -2.91
C PRO A 292 -49.70 45.16 -3.14
N THR A 293 -48.44 45.55 -3.31
CA THR A 293 -48.05 46.88 -3.78
C THR A 293 -48.31 46.98 -5.29
N GLN A 294 -48.86 48.12 -5.70
CA GLN A 294 -49.26 48.47 -7.06
C GLN A 294 -48.08 48.44 -8.06
N PRO A 295 -48.28 48.03 -9.33
CA PRO A 295 -47.19 47.88 -10.29
C PRO A 295 -46.61 49.23 -10.73
N THR A 296 -45.29 49.38 -10.61
CA THR A 296 -44.52 50.44 -11.27
C THR A 296 -44.11 50.00 -12.67
N THR A 297 -44.26 50.92 -13.62
CA THR A 297 -43.99 50.81 -15.06
C THR A 297 -42.54 50.41 -15.40
N PRO A 298 -42.31 49.69 -16.52
CA PRO A 298 -40.97 49.26 -16.91
C PRO A 298 -40.16 50.40 -17.55
N SER A 299 -38.94 50.60 -17.05
CA SER A 299 -37.92 51.44 -17.69
C SER A 299 -37.21 50.65 -18.79
N THR A 300 -37.09 51.27 -19.95
CA THR A 300 -36.44 50.81 -21.18
C THR A 300 -34.97 50.37 -21.01
N PRO A 301 -34.49 49.37 -21.78
CA PRO A 301 -33.07 49.02 -21.80
C PRO A 301 -32.31 50.02 -22.68
N ASN A 302 -31.26 50.63 -22.13
CA ASN A 302 -30.34 51.44 -22.93
C ASN A 302 -29.31 50.53 -23.60
N SER A 303 -29.09 50.83 -24.87
CA SER A 303 -28.26 50.12 -25.85
C SER A 303 -26.84 50.68 -25.88
N GLU A 304 -25.92 49.85 -26.37
CA GLU A 304 -24.58 50.15 -26.93
C GLU A 304 -23.47 50.44 -25.88
N GLU A 305 -22.27 49.87 -26.00
CA GLU A 305 -21.43 49.91 -27.20
C GLU A 305 -20.41 48.75 -27.23
N PHE A 306 -20.32 48.11 -28.41
CA PHE A 306 -19.29 47.15 -28.80
C PHE A 306 -17.96 47.88 -29.08
N THR A 307 -16.85 47.43 -28.50
CA THR A 307 -15.50 47.79 -28.95
C THR A 307 -14.91 46.63 -29.78
N PRO A 308 -14.49 46.84 -31.04
CA PRO A 308 -13.82 45.82 -31.83
C PRO A 308 -12.32 45.69 -31.46
N PRO A 309 -11.69 44.51 -31.62
CA PRO A 309 -10.26 44.34 -31.41
C PRO A 309 -9.44 44.89 -32.60
N LEU A 310 -8.26 45.43 -32.28
CA LEU A 310 -7.25 45.96 -33.21
C LEU A 310 -6.46 44.80 -33.89
N PRO A 311 -5.97 44.95 -35.13
CA PRO A 311 -5.47 43.82 -35.95
C PRO A 311 -4.05 43.35 -35.62
N GLU A 312 -3.78 42.10 -35.98
CA GLU A 312 -2.49 41.41 -36.05
C GLU A 312 -1.45 42.14 -36.92
N GLU A 313 -0.20 42.17 -36.45
CA GLU A 313 0.98 42.37 -37.29
C GLU A 313 1.96 41.19 -37.14
N GLU A 314 2.08 40.42 -38.22
CA GLU A 314 3.26 39.71 -38.71
C GLU A 314 3.39 40.19 -40.17
N PRO A 315 4.58 40.28 -40.82
CA PRO A 315 5.67 39.32 -40.72
C PRO A 315 7.10 39.93 -40.80
N GLY A 316 8.13 39.12 -40.51
CA GLY A 316 9.52 39.51 -40.71
C GLY A 316 10.50 38.35 -40.80
N SER A 317 10.57 37.75 -41.98
CA SER A 317 11.62 36.84 -42.45
C SER A 317 13.03 37.42 -42.30
N GLU A 318 14.03 36.59 -41.97
CA GLU A 318 15.32 36.52 -42.68
C GLU A 318 16.21 35.35 -42.20
N TYR A 319 16.44 34.40 -43.10
CA TYR A 319 17.64 33.57 -43.18
C TYR A 319 18.77 34.41 -43.78
N PRO A 320 20.06 34.18 -43.42
CA PRO A 320 20.93 33.37 -44.30
C PRO A 320 21.96 32.52 -43.49
N SER A 321 22.14 31.24 -43.79
CA SER A 321 23.07 30.63 -44.76
C SER A 321 24.29 29.97 -44.10
N GLN A 322 24.38 28.65 -44.31
CA GLN A 322 25.60 27.81 -44.37
C GLN A 322 26.58 28.37 -45.43
N PRO A 323 27.88 28.01 -45.46
CA PRO A 323 28.41 26.67 -45.86
C PRO A 323 29.68 26.28 -45.04
N GLU A 324 30.40 25.15 -45.15
CA GLU A 324 30.39 23.85 -45.85
C GLU A 324 31.52 23.00 -45.23
N LYS A 325 31.30 21.67 -45.23
CA LYS A 325 32.21 20.55 -45.55
C LYS A 325 33.67 20.50 -45.05
N ASP A 326 34.07 19.31 -44.59
CA ASP A 326 35.04 18.48 -45.33
C ASP A 326 34.78 16.98 -45.10
N GLU A 327 34.78 16.24 -46.21
CA GLU A 327 34.72 14.79 -46.37
C GLU A 327 36.15 14.22 -46.37
N GLU A 328 36.29 12.90 -46.15
CA GLU A 328 37.24 11.93 -46.76
C GLU A 328 37.20 10.66 -45.87
N GLU A 329 36.43 9.61 -46.17
CA GLU A 329 36.52 8.54 -47.17
C GLU A 329 37.54 7.40 -46.91
N PHE A 330 37.03 6.16 -47.04
CA PHE A 330 37.70 4.87 -47.36
C PHE A 330 38.53 4.20 -46.24
N VAL A 331 38.51 2.87 -45.97
CA VAL A 331 38.38 1.66 -46.81
C VAL A 331 37.96 0.44 -45.93
N ALA A 332 37.18 -0.50 -46.47
CA ALA A 332 37.14 -1.93 -46.06
C ALA A 332 37.91 -2.75 -47.12
N PRO A 333 38.52 -3.93 -46.83
CA PRO A 333 37.72 -5.19 -46.81
C PRO A 333 38.31 -6.43 -46.04
N HIS A 334 37.45 -7.48 -45.88
CA HIS A 334 37.69 -8.96 -45.90
C HIS A 334 38.74 -9.62 -44.96
N ALA A 335 38.69 -10.90 -44.53
CA ALA A 335 37.77 -12.05 -44.59
C ALA A 335 38.29 -13.19 -43.64
N GLU A 336 37.39 -14.10 -43.24
CA GLU A 336 37.50 -15.56 -42.92
C GLU A 336 38.75 -16.18 -42.25
N LYS A 337 38.53 -16.99 -41.19
CA LYS A 337 38.51 -18.48 -41.25
C LYS A 337 38.20 -19.17 -39.92
N GLU A 338 37.54 -20.33 -40.06
CA GLU A 338 37.23 -21.40 -39.10
C GLU A 338 38.49 -22.03 -38.45
N ASP A 339 38.37 -22.57 -37.23
CA ASP A 339 38.54 -24.03 -36.99
C ASP A 339 38.00 -24.47 -35.61
N SER A 340 37.53 -25.72 -35.63
CA SER A 340 37.01 -26.65 -34.65
C SER A 340 37.94 -26.98 -33.46
N THR A 341 37.37 -27.32 -32.31
CA THR A 341 37.58 -28.65 -31.67
C THR A 341 36.60 -28.89 -30.52
N THR A 342 35.72 -29.88 -30.69
CA THR A 342 35.13 -30.70 -29.61
C THR A 342 36.13 -31.80 -29.21
N PRO A 343 36.02 -32.36 -27.99
CA PRO A 343 35.66 -33.79 -27.95
C PRO A 343 34.64 -34.17 -26.86
N GLU A 344 34.12 -35.39 -27.05
CA GLU A 344 32.92 -36.02 -26.49
C GLU A 344 33.28 -37.16 -25.49
N VAL A 345 32.55 -37.28 -24.36
CA VAL A 345 32.04 -38.49 -23.60
C VAL A 345 33.05 -39.56 -23.11
N ALA A 346 32.97 -40.27 -21.96
CA ALA A 346 32.24 -40.36 -20.67
C ALA A 346 32.94 -41.50 -19.85
N PRO A 347 32.30 -42.39 -19.05
CA PRO A 347 31.44 -42.27 -17.85
C PRO A 347 32.03 -43.00 -16.61
N VAL A 348 31.64 -42.68 -15.36
CA VAL A 348 31.75 -43.65 -14.23
C VAL A 348 30.61 -43.54 -13.19
N LYS A 349 29.77 -44.59 -13.23
CA LYS A 349 29.09 -45.40 -12.20
C LYS A 349 28.68 -44.87 -10.80
N ALA A 350 27.47 -45.33 -10.49
CA ALA A 350 26.71 -45.37 -9.25
C ALA A 350 27.26 -46.23 -8.10
N ALA A 351 26.76 -45.91 -6.90
CA ALA A 351 26.38 -46.81 -5.78
C ALA A 351 25.57 -45.95 -4.77
N THR A 352 24.52 -46.33 -4.04
CA THR A 352 23.59 -47.47 -3.93
C THR A 352 22.62 -47.12 -2.78
N VAL A 353 21.32 -47.47 -2.91
CA VAL A 353 20.38 -47.95 -1.86
C VAL A 353 19.88 -46.87 -0.84
N SER A 354 18.58 -46.67 -0.58
CA SER A 354 17.56 -47.66 -0.19
C SER A 354 16.13 -47.31 -0.61
N ASP A 355 15.40 -48.37 -0.97
CA ASP A 355 13.97 -48.49 -1.23
C ASP A 355 13.16 -48.82 0.05
N GLU A 356 11.83 -48.83 -0.14
CA GLU A 356 10.72 -49.32 0.70
C GLU A 356 10.18 -48.35 1.78
N LYS A 357 8.86 -48.13 1.97
CA LYS A 357 7.61 -48.63 1.36
C LYS A 357 6.45 -48.05 2.18
N GLN A 358 5.41 -47.51 1.55
CA GLN A 358 4.03 -47.97 1.77
C GLN A 358 3.04 -47.32 0.80
N THR A 359 2.23 -48.20 0.24
CA THR A 359 1.16 -48.06 -0.73
C THR A 359 -0.15 -47.50 -0.12
N PRO A 360 -1.13 -47.14 -0.96
CA PRO A 360 -2.21 -46.19 -0.68
C PRO A 360 -3.58 -46.84 -0.47
N GLU A 361 -4.52 -46.11 0.17
CA GLU A 361 -5.98 -46.25 0.07
C GLU A 361 -6.60 -44.92 0.62
N THR A 362 -7.71 -44.33 0.19
CA THR A 362 -8.67 -44.47 -0.93
C THR A 362 -9.58 -43.21 -0.94
N VAL A 363 -9.81 -42.64 -2.13
CA VAL A 363 -11.09 -42.21 -2.75
C VAL A 363 -12.13 -41.28 -2.05
N SER A 364 -12.53 -40.27 -2.85
CA SER A 364 -13.81 -39.51 -2.95
C SER A 364 -14.02 -38.28 -2.05
N THR A 365 -14.31 -37.10 -2.59
CA THR A 365 -15.39 -36.86 -3.57
C THR A 365 -15.04 -35.73 -4.55
N GLU A 366 -15.26 -36.00 -5.84
CA GLU A 366 -15.34 -35.01 -6.92
C GLU A 366 -16.66 -34.22 -6.82
N MET A 367 -16.61 -32.93 -7.10
CA MET A 367 -17.69 -32.24 -7.81
C MET A 367 -17.10 -31.64 -9.08
N THR A 368 -17.34 -32.36 -10.18
CA THR A 368 -17.13 -31.91 -11.55
C THR A 368 -18.36 -31.12 -11.96
N GLU A 369 -18.21 -29.82 -12.24
CA GLU A 369 -19.18 -29.08 -13.04
C GLU A 369 -18.53 -28.66 -14.35
N VAL A 370 -19.24 -28.97 -15.42
CA VAL A 370 -18.81 -28.96 -16.82
C VAL A 370 -18.70 -27.51 -17.30
N ILE A 371 -17.51 -27.10 -17.74
CA ILE A 371 -17.33 -25.85 -18.49
C ILE A 371 -17.70 -26.13 -19.96
N GLU A 372 -18.89 -25.70 -20.35
CA GLU A 372 -19.26 -25.56 -21.76
C GLU A 372 -18.78 -24.19 -22.27
N LYS A 373 -18.02 -24.21 -23.37
CA LYS A 373 -17.49 -23.01 -24.05
C LYS A 373 -18.63 -22.14 -24.59
N GLY A 374 -18.69 -20.89 -24.14
CA GLY A 374 -19.37 -19.78 -24.80
C GLY A 374 -18.49 -18.53 -24.75
N GLN A 375 -18.23 -17.93 -25.92
CA GLN A 375 -17.47 -16.70 -26.08
C GLN A 375 -18.26 -15.46 -25.62
N SER A 376 -17.49 -14.45 -25.19
CA SER A 376 -17.73 -13.00 -25.20
C SER A 376 -18.15 -12.28 -23.91
N GLU A 377 -17.38 -11.21 -23.65
CA GLU A 377 -17.50 -10.08 -22.71
C GLU A 377 -17.15 -10.30 -21.23
N GLU A 378 -15.85 -10.15 -20.92
CA GLU A 378 -15.35 -9.74 -19.60
C GLU A 378 -15.96 -8.38 -19.25
N THR A 379 -16.84 -8.37 -18.25
CA THR A 379 -17.28 -7.15 -17.56
C THR A 379 -16.62 -7.14 -16.18
N LEU A 380 -15.98 -6.00 -15.88
CA LEU A 380 -15.49 -5.67 -14.54
C LEU A 380 -16.66 -5.72 -13.54
N PRO A 381 -16.51 -6.26 -12.31
CA PRO A 381 -17.59 -6.21 -11.34
C PRO A 381 -17.86 -4.77 -10.89
N GLU A 382 -19.11 -4.40 -11.13
CA GLU A 382 -19.77 -3.14 -10.81
C GLU A 382 -19.76 -2.88 -9.29
N THR A 383 -19.14 -1.79 -8.85
CA THR A 383 -19.39 -1.19 -7.53
C THR A 383 -20.22 0.07 -7.75
N GLY A 384 -21.52 -0.03 -7.48
CA GLY A 384 -22.47 1.06 -7.23
C GLY A 384 -22.42 2.27 -8.19
N GLU A 385 -23.29 2.26 -9.21
CA GLU A 385 -23.75 3.44 -9.97
C GLU A 385 -24.08 4.66 -9.06
N HIS A 386 -23.84 5.94 -9.40
CA HIS A 386 -23.64 6.62 -10.68
C HIS A 386 -22.70 7.84 -10.52
N ASN A 387 -21.85 8.02 -11.53
CA ASN A 387 -21.31 9.28 -12.10
C ASN A 387 -20.83 10.43 -11.19
N LYS A 388 -19.52 10.70 -11.37
CA LYS A 388 -18.66 11.80 -10.87
C LYS A 388 -17.99 11.56 -9.51
N SER A 389 -17.00 10.66 -9.52
CA SER A 389 -15.57 11.01 -9.32
C SER A 389 -14.77 9.72 -9.18
N GLU A 390 -14.17 9.23 -10.29
CA GLU A 390 -13.31 8.03 -10.33
C GLU A 390 -12.13 8.08 -9.33
N VAL A 391 -11.79 9.27 -8.84
CA VAL A 391 -10.75 9.49 -7.83
C VAL A 391 -11.12 8.88 -6.47
N ALA A 392 -12.41 8.81 -6.11
CA ALA A 392 -12.84 8.30 -4.80
C ALA A 392 -12.72 6.76 -4.69
N GLY A 393 -13.01 6.03 -5.77
CA GLY A 393 -12.88 4.57 -5.81
C GLY A 393 -11.42 4.11 -5.77
N LEU A 394 -10.53 4.81 -6.48
CA LEU A 394 -9.07 4.57 -6.49
C LEU A 394 -8.45 4.79 -5.10
N LEU A 395 -8.87 5.85 -4.39
CA LEU A 395 -8.43 6.13 -3.02
C LEU A 395 -8.96 5.10 -2.00
N GLY A 396 -10.17 4.56 -2.21
CA GLY A 396 -10.76 3.52 -1.36
C GLY A 396 -9.98 2.20 -1.40
N ALA A 397 -9.58 1.76 -2.60
CA ALA A 397 -8.76 0.56 -2.78
C ALA A 397 -7.36 0.70 -2.16
N LEU A 398 -6.74 1.88 -2.31
CA LEU A 398 -5.45 2.17 -1.70
C LEU A 398 -5.56 2.30 -0.17
N ALA A 399 -6.64 2.90 0.35
CA ALA A 399 -6.87 2.99 1.80
C ALA A 399 -7.10 1.62 2.45
N ALA A 400 -7.78 0.70 1.76
CA ALA A 400 -7.91 -0.70 2.19
C ALA A 400 -6.55 -1.42 2.19
N ALA A 401 -5.74 -1.26 1.13
CA ALA A 401 -4.39 -1.83 1.05
C ALA A 401 -3.40 -1.23 2.08
N LEU A 402 -3.63 0.02 2.52
CA LEU A 402 -2.86 0.68 3.56
C LEU A 402 -3.39 0.42 4.98
N GLY A 403 -4.50 -0.33 5.14
CA GLY A 403 -5.13 -0.59 6.45
C GLY A 403 -5.73 0.67 7.12
N ILE A 404 -6.05 1.71 6.34
CA ILE A 404 -6.54 3.02 6.81
C ILE A 404 -8.05 3.14 6.58
N THR A 405 -8.85 2.16 7.00
CA THR A 405 -10.29 2.39 7.15
C THR A 405 -10.52 3.22 8.42
N SER A 406 -11.39 4.22 8.33
CA SER A 406 -11.52 5.33 9.27
C SER A 406 -12.09 4.94 10.64
N LEU A 407 -11.25 4.81 11.68
CA LEU A 407 -11.67 4.90 13.08
C LEU A 407 -11.85 6.38 13.49
N ALA A 408 -13.00 6.95 13.17
CA ALA A 408 -13.40 8.29 13.63
C ALA A 408 -14.46 8.18 14.74
N GLY A 409 -14.02 7.96 15.99
CA GLY A 409 -14.87 8.10 17.16
C GLY A 409 -15.01 9.56 17.61
N THR A 410 -16.25 10.02 17.81
CA THR A 410 -16.57 11.17 18.67
C THR A 410 -17.51 10.73 19.77
N SER A 411 -16.99 10.64 21.00
CA SER A 411 -17.77 10.37 22.21
C SER A 411 -18.30 11.67 22.82
N LYS A 412 -19.53 11.66 23.35
CA LYS A 412 -19.94 12.58 24.42
C LYS A 412 -20.86 11.87 25.41
N LYS A 413 -20.31 11.62 26.59
CA LYS A 413 -20.99 11.18 27.82
C LYS A 413 -22.29 11.97 28.07
N ARG A 414 -23.31 11.28 28.60
CA ARG A 414 -24.26 11.91 29.53
C ARG A 414 -24.47 11.09 30.79
N LYS A 415 -24.28 11.79 31.92
CA LYS A 415 -24.53 11.37 33.30
C LYS A 415 -25.97 10.87 33.47
N LYS A 416 -26.12 9.80 34.24
CA LYS A 416 -27.34 9.48 35.01
C LYS A 416 -27.75 10.68 35.85
N LYS A 417 -29.04 10.97 35.90
CA LYS A 417 -29.67 11.53 37.08
C LYS A 417 -31.10 11.02 37.22
N ASP A 418 -31.43 10.78 38.46
CA ASP A 418 -32.60 10.12 39.03
C ASP A 418 -33.93 10.76 38.63
N GLU A 419 -34.95 9.91 38.44
CA GLU A 419 -36.27 10.03 39.09
C GLU A 419 -37.01 8.67 39.06
#